data_AF-A0A1G5M9Y4-F1
#
_entry.id   AF-A0A1G5M9Y4-F1
#
_cell.length_a   1.000
_cell.length_b   1.000
_cell.length_c   1.000
_cell.angle_alpha   90.00
_cell.angle_beta   90.00
_cell.angle_gamma   90.00
#
_symmetry.space_group_name_H-M   'P 1'
#
loop_
_entity.id
_entity.type
_entity.pdbx_description
1 polymer ?
#
loop_
_entity_poly.entity_id
_entity_poly.type
_entity_poly.pdbx_seq_one_letter_code
_entity_poly.pdbx_strand_id
1 'polypeptide(L)'
;MSSFKALLGCCLVIAPLLVQAEESRAAAADPIDIEGMNISRTLDCEGRDVSLSGEGNTLTLKGQCGEVSVYGSHHRLVLDSARALTIHGLGSVTTVRGAVASLSIGGGYQQVQANVRGSDGLAKVDAYGYGAKARLTLLSQADIAVGGSSQQVYWSRAAGVAEPKTLVSGADNVLQANQSVAGLTGGEPSGLNATR
;
A
#
# COMPACT_ATOMS: atom_id res chain seq x y z
N MET A 1 -69.90 -60.35 -9.56
CA MET A 1 -70.06 -58.93 -9.15
C MET A 1 -68.69 -58.27 -9.34
N SER A 2 -68.32 -57.92 -10.56
CA SER A 2 -68.40 -56.57 -11.16
C SER A 2 -67.69 -55.46 -10.36
N SER A 3 -66.50 -55.09 -10.85
CA SER A 3 -65.98 -53.74 -11.09
C SER A 3 -66.11 -52.65 -10.01
N PHE A 4 -64.99 -52.04 -9.58
CA PHE A 4 -64.93 -50.59 -9.34
C PHE A 4 -63.48 -50.02 -9.38
N LYS A 5 -63.23 -49.32 -10.50
CA LYS A 5 -62.48 -48.07 -10.77
C LYS A 5 -61.30 -47.59 -9.90
N ALA A 6 -60.30 -47.11 -10.65
CA ALA A 6 -59.11 -46.34 -10.29
C ALA A 6 -59.37 -44.92 -9.76
N LEU A 7 -58.39 -44.39 -9.01
CA LEU A 7 -57.97 -42.99 -8.92
C LEU A 7 -56.55 -42.99 -8.30
N LEU A 8 -55.48 -42.90 -9.09
CA LEU A 8 -54.84 -41.67 -9.59
C LEU A 8 -54.48 -40.67 -8.45
N GLY A 9 -53.41 -40.99 -7.72
CA GLY A 9 -52.76 -40.10 -6.76
C GLY A 9 -51.42 -39.61 -7.31
N CYS A 10 -51.44 -38.41 -7.90
CA CYS A 10 -50.29 -37.72 -8.47
C CYS A 10 -49.31 -37.32 -7.34
N CYS A 11 -48.24 -38.09 -7.13
CA CYS A 11 -47.11 -37.66 -6.30
C CYS A 11 -46.24 -36.69 -7.11
N LEU A 12 -46.54 -35.39 -7.00
CA LEU A 12 -45.63 -34.32 -7.35
C LEU A 12 -44.42 -34.37 -6.41
N VAL A 13 -43.36 -35.06 -6.84
CA VAL A 13 -42.06 -35.02 -6.17
C VAL A 13 -41.37 -33.73 -6.60
N ILE A 14 -41.46 -32.71 -5.76
CA ILE A 14 -40.74 -31.44 -5.97
C ILE A 14 -39.29 -31.69 -5.56
N ALA A 15 -38.41 -31.94 -6.54
CA ALA A 15 -36.98 -32.00 -6.33
C ALA A 15 -36.47 -30.58 -6.00
N PRO A 16 -35.75 -30.35 -4.88
CA PRO A 16 -35.07 -29.08 -4.69
C PRO A 16 -33.92 -28.99 -5.70
N LEU A 17 -34.01 -28.02 -6.62
CA LEU A 17 -32.87 -27.57 -7.40
C LEU A 17 -31.81 -27.05 -6.43
N LEU A 18 -30.72 -27.79 -6.29
CA LEU A 18 -29.46 -27.27 -5.77
C LEU A 18 -28.96 -26.22 -6.77
N VAL A 19 -29.29 -24.96 -6.53
CA VAL A 19 -28.59 -23.82 -7.13
C VAL A 19 -27.14 -23.93 -6.68
N GLN A 20 -26.28 -24.46 -7.56
CA GLN A 20 -24.85 -24.32 -7.38
C GLN A 20 -24.54 -22.84 -7.59
N ALA A 21 -24.30 -22.13 -6.49
CA ALA A 21 -23.62 -20.85 -6.55
C ALA A 21 -22.23 -21.15 -7.09
N GLU A 22 -22.03 -20.95 -8.40
CA GLU A 22 -20.70 -20.78 -8.96
C GLU A 22 -20.17 -19.47 -8.40
N GLU A 23 -19.60 -19.57 -7.21
CA GLU A 23 -18.81 -18.52 -6.61
C GLU A 23 -17.69 -18.25 -7.60
N SER A 24 -17.81 -17.13 -8.32
CA SER A 24 -16.80 -16.71 -9.28
C SER A 24 -15.50 -16.53 -8.50
N ARG A 25 -14.67 -17.57 -8.49
CA ARG A 25 -13.27 -17.46 -8.14
C ARG A 25 -12.69 -16.55 -9.21
N ALA A 26 -12.66 -15.25 -8.94
CA ALA A 26 -11.86 -14.32 -9.71
C ALA A 26 -10.48 -14.96 -9.80
N ALA A 27 -10.05 -15.30 -11.01
CA ALA A 27 -8.68 -15.74 -11.24
C ALA A 27 -7.80 -14.65 -10.64
N ALA A 28 -7.02 -14.98 -9.61
CA ALA A 28 -6.05 -14.05 -9.06
C ALA A 28 -5.11 -13.68 -10.21
N ALA A 29 -5.14 -12.42 -10.62
CA ALA A 29 -4.30 -11.95 -11.71
C ALA A 29 -2.83 -12.00 -11.27
N ASP A 30 -1.95 -12.40 -12.19
CA ASP A 30 -0.53 -12.58 -11.89
C ASP A 30 0.12 -11.29 -11.36
N PRO A 31 1.02 -11.37 -10.36
CA PRO A 31 1.77 -10.21 -9.88
C PRO A 31 2.56 -9.51 -10.99
N ILE A 32 2.79 -8.21 -10.80
CA ILE A 32 3.63 -7.41 -11.71
C ILE A 32 5.04 -7.35 -11.13
N ASP A 33 5.99 -8.06 -11.75
CA ASP A 33 7.40 -8.04 -11.34
C ASP A 33 8.23 -7.11 -12.24
N ILE A 34 9.00 -6.23 -11.60
CA ILE A 34 9.84 -5.23 -12.26
C ILE A 34 11.23 -5.33 -11.65
N GLU A 35 12.14 -5.93 -12.40
CA GLU A 35 13.54 -6.07 -12.01
C GLU A 35 14.43 -5.37 -13.02
N GLY A 36 15.43 -4.66 -12.52
CA GLY A 36 16.49 -4.09 -13.34
C GLY A 36 16.95 -2.73 -12.86
N MET A 37 17.60 -1.99 -13.75
CA MET A 37 18.22 -0.70 -13.43
C MET A 37 17.73 0.39 -14.38
N ASN A 38 17.49 1.59 -13.83
CA ASN A 38 17.11 2.79 -14.58
C ASN A 38 15.89 2.63 -15.50
N ILE A 39 14.95 1.77 -15.12
CA ILE A 39 13.70 1.56 -15.84
C ILE A 39 12.76 2.73 -15.53
N SER A 40 12.14 3.31 -16.56
CA SER A 40 11.09 4.33 -16.41
C SER A 40 9.79 3.88 -17.06
N ARG A 41 8.73 3.67 -16.27
CA ARG A 41 7.43 3.17 -16.74
C ARG A 41 6.25 3.69 -15.93
N THR A 42 5.08 3.70 -16.58
CA THR A 42 3.78 3.89 -15.93
C THR A 42 2.95 2.62 -16.13
N LEU A 43 2.33 2.12 -15.08
CA LEU A 43 1.58 0.85 -15.09
C LEU A 43 0.26 1.02 -14.33
N ASP A 44 -0.79 0.32 -14.76
CA ASP A 44 -2.02 0.18 -14.00
C ASP A 44 -1.97 -1.12 -13.19
N CYS A 45 -2.20 -1.02 -11.89
CA CYS A 45 -2.15 -2.18 -11.01
C CYS A 45 -3.37 -3.09 -11.18
N GLU A 46 -4.56 -2.55 -11.45
CA GLU A 46 -5.81 -3.33 -11.54
C GLU A 46 -6.05 -4.26 -10.34
N GLY A 47 -5.62 -3.85 -9.14
CA GLY A 47 -5.72 -4.64 -7.90
C GLY A 47 -4.58 -5.64 -7.66
N ARG A 48 -3.66 -5.79 -8.62
CA ARG A 48 -2.53 -6.74 -8.53
C ARG A 48 -1.45 -6.27 -7.56
N ASP A 49 -0.70 -7.24 -7.09
CA ASP A 49 0.53 -7.02 -6.34
C ASP A 49 1.67 -6.61 -7.29
N VAL A 50 2.58 -5.78 -6.80
CA VAL A 50 3.71 -5.26 -7.57
C VAL A 50 5.01 -5.47 -6.79
N SER A 51 6.01 -6.07 -7.44
CA SER A 51 7.37 -6.18 -6.91
C SER A 51 8.31 -5.32 -7.75
N LEU A 52 9.02 -4.40 -7.10
CA LEU A 52 10.08 -3.59 -7.69
C LEU A 52 11.41 -3.96 -7.06
N SER A 53 12.38 -4.36 -7.88
CA SER A 53 13.75 -4.63 -7.45
C SER A 53 14.80 -3.96 -8.35
N GLY A 54 16.00 -3.76 -7.80
CA GLY A 54 17.18 -3.27 -8.53
C GLY A 54 17.61 -1.86 -8.12
N GLU A 55 17.89 -0.98 -9.08
CA GLU A 55 18.46 0.34 -8.78
C GLU A 55 17.95 1.45 -9.72
N GLY A 56 17.67 2.64 -9.19
CA GLY A 56 17.46 3.84 -10.01
C GLY A 56 16.15 3.85 -10.83
N ASN A 57 15.28 2.86 -10.64
CA ASN A 57 14.01 2.78 -11.37
C ASN A 57 13.04 3.92 -10.99
N THR A 58 12.34 4.47 -11.98
CA THR A 58 11.33 5.52 -11.83
C THR A 58 9.96 5.00 -12.29
N LEU A 59 9.03 4.77 -11.37
CA LEU A 59 7.73 4.18 -11.67
C LEU A 59 6.57 5.08 -11.27
N THR A 60 5.51 5.05 -12.08
CA THR A 60 4.18 5.53 -11.69
C THR A 60 3.18 4.38 -11.72
N LEU A 61 2.67 4.00 -10.56
CA LEU A 61 1.66 2.95 -10.39
C LEU A 61 0.28 3.59 -10.22
N LYS A 62 -0.61 3.29 -11.16
CA LYS A 62 -1.96 3.84 -11.24
C LYS A 62 -3.00 2.89 -10.67
N GLY A 63 -4.11 3.48 -10.22
CA GLY A 63 -5.25 2.73 -9.71
C GLY A 63 -5.03 2.19 -8.29
N GLN A 64 -5.82 1.18 -7.92
CA GLN A 64 -5.66 0.48 -6.65
C GLN A 64 -4.70 -0.69 -6.86
N CYS A 65 -3.56 -0.69 -6.19
CA CYS A 65 -2.67 -1.84 -6.11
C CYS A 65 -3.02 -2.73 -4.91
N GLY A 66 -2.63 -3.99 -4.99
CA GLY A 66 -2.64 -4.91 -3.86
C GLY A 66 -1.51 -4.56 -2.90
N GLU A 67 -0.56 -5.46 -2.74
CA GLU A 67 0.71 -5.23 -2.05
C GLU A 67 1.76 -4.71 -3.02
N VAL A 68 2.45 -3.63 -2.64
CA VAL A 68 3.59 -3.08 -3.38
C VAL A 68 4.85 -3.29 -2.55
N SER A 69 5.78 -4.08 -3.06
CA SER A 69 7.08 -4.35 -2.47
C SER A 69 8.17 -3.64 -3.26
N VAL A 70 8.98 -2.82 -2.59
CA VAL A 70 10.09 -2.08 -3.19
C VAL A 70 11.38 -2.47 -2.50
N TYR A 71 12.26 -3.14 -3.23
CA TYR A 71 13.57 -3.58 -2.77
C TYR A 71 14.67 -2.95 -3.64
N GLY A 72 15.81 -2.60 -3.04
CA GLY A 72 16.95 -2.07 -3.79
C GLY A 72 17.24 -0.61 -3.47
N SER A 73 17.74 0.17 -4.42
CA SER A 73 18.22 1.52 -4.10
C SER A 73 17.82 2.60 -5.09
N HIS A 74 17.69 3.82 -4.58
CA HIS A 74 17.51 5.04 -5.34
C HIS A 74 16.31 5.02 -6.31
N HIS A 75 15.23 4.32 -5.95
CA HIS A 75 14.01 4.32 -6.75
C HIS A 75 13.24 5.64 -6.58
N ARG A 76 12.49 6.01 -7.61
CA ARG A 76 11.50 7.08 -7.56
C ARG A 76 10.12 6.49 -7.86
N LEU A 77 9.26 6.43 -6.86
CA LEU A 77 7.94 5.82 -6.98
C LEU A 77 6.83 6.86 -6.76
N VAL A 78 5.90 6.93 -7.71
CA VAL A 78 4.61 7.59 -7.53
C VAL A 78 3.54 6.52 -7.54
N LEU A 79 2.75 6.45 -6.47
CA LEU A 79 1.71 5.44 -6.28
C LEU A 79 0.36 6.12 -6.08
N ASP A 80 -0.69 5.63 -6.74
CA ASP A 80 -2.05 6.07 -6.46
C ASP A 80 -2.53 5.53 -5.12
N SER A 81 -2.91 4.27 -5.03
CA SER A 81 -3.29 3.64 -3.75
C SER A 81 -2.80 2.21 -3.69
N ALA A 82 -2.58 1.69 -2.49
CA ALA A 82 -2.29 0.27 -2.31
C ALA A 82 -2.89 -0.25 -1.00
N ARG A 83 -3.14 -1.55 -0.93
CA ARG A 83 -3.51 -2.21 0.32
C ARG A 83 -2.32 -2.24 1.28
N ALA A 84 -1.12 -2.49 0.76
CA ALA A 84 0.11 -2.43 1.53
C ALA A 84 1.26 -1.88 0.69
N LEU A 85 2.17 -1.14 1.32
CA LEU A 85 3.41 -0.65 0.73
C LEU A 85 4.58 -0.96 1.65
N THR A 86 5.50 -1.79 1.17
CA THR A 86 6.75 -2.13 1.85
C THR A 86 7.90 -1.56 1.04
N ILE A 87 8.71 -0.72 1.67
CA ILE A 87 9.93 -0.15 1.08
C ILE A 87 11.10 -0.63 1.91
N HIS A 88 12.09 -1.26 1.29
CA HIS A 88 13.30 -1.69 1.95
C HIS A 88 14.52 -1.49 1.03
N GLY A 89 15.62 -0.99 1.58
CA GLY A 89 16.84 -0.75 0.82
C GLY A 89 17.47 0.59 1.13
N LEU A 90 17.85 1.39 0.12
CA LEU A 90 18.60 2.63 0.34
C LEU A 90 18.12 3.80 -0.53
N GLY A 91 17.79 4.92 0.10
CA GLY A 91 17.72 6.23 -0.57
C GLY A 91 16.61 6.40 -1.61
N SER A 92 15.52 5.62 -1.54
CA SER A 92 14.39 5.75 -2.45
C SER A 92 13.47 6.90 -2.04
N VAL A 93 12.80 7.49 -3.03
CA VAL A 93 11.80 8.55 -2.85
C VAL A 93 10.43 8.02 -3.29
N THR A 94 9.44 8.13 -2.41
CA THR A 94 8.08 7.62 -2.68
C THR A 94 7.02 8.65 -2.34
N THR A 95 6.09 8.87 -3.26
CA THR A 95 4.89 9.71 -3.08
C THR A 95 3.64 8.89 -3.33
N VAL A 96 2.74 8.84 -2.34
CA VAL A 96 1.40 8.24 -2.47
C VAL A 96 0.37 9.34 -2.66
N ARG A 97 -0.32 9.35 -3.79
CA ARG A 97 -1.34 10.37 -4.14
C ARG A 97 -2.69 10.09 -3.46
N GLY A 98 -3.12 8.83 -3.47
CA GLY A 98 -4.29 8.32 -2.79
C GLY A 98 -3.93 7.91 -1.37
N ALA A 99 -4.10 6.63 -1.00
CA ALA A 99 -3.74 6.16 0.35
C ALA A 99 -3.19 4.73 0.38
N VAL A 100 -2.47 4.41 1.45
CA VAL A 100 -2.05 3.05 1.80
C VAL A 100 -2.64 2.64 3.15
N ALA A 101 -3.04 1.37 3.30
CA ALA A 101 -3.57 0.88 4.59
C ALA A 101 -2.47 0.42 5.55
N SER A 102 -1.43 -0.22 5.00
CA SER A 102 -0.23 -0.62 5.74
C SER A 102 1.01 -0.05 5.06
N LEU A 103 1.86 0.64 5.82
CA LEU A 103 3.10 1.24 5.33
C LEU A 103 4.29 0.74 6.16
N SER A 104 5.24 0.07 5.52
CA SER A 104 6.50 -0.35 6.13
C SER A 104 7.67 0.34 5.43
N ILE A 105 8.43 1.13 6.17
CA ILE A 105 9.63 1.85 5.69
C ILE A 105 10.85 1.26 6.39
N GLY A 106 11.63 0.49 5.66
CA GLY A 106 12.84 -0.17 6.12
C GLY A 106 14.08 0.23 5.35
N GLY A 107 15.24 -0.15 5.89
CA GLY A 107 16.55 0.17 5.32
C GLY A 107 17.02 1.59 5.68
N GLY A 108 17.67 2.26 4.74
CA GLY A 108 18.41 3.51 4.98
C GLY A 108 17.89 4.69 4.16
N TYR A 109 17.78 5.87 4.78
CA TYR A 109 17.59 7.16 4.10
C TYR A 109 16.41 7.25 3.12
N GLN A 110 15.34 6.50 3.36
CA GLN A 110 14.12 6.58 2.56
C GLN A 110 13.46 7.95 2.71
N GLN A 111 12.86 8.47 1.65
CA GLN A 111 12.03 9.68 1.70
C GLN A 111 10.61 9.36 1.27
N VAL A 112 9.65 9.48 2.18
CA VAL A 112 8.28 9.03 1.94
C VAL A 112 7.28 10.14 2.23
N GLN A 113 6.38 10.40 1.29
CA GLN A 113 5.18 11.18 1.50
C GLN A 113 3.97 10.29 1.23
N ALA A 114 3.10 10.10 2.23
CA ALA A 114 1.95 9.24 2.04
C ALA A 114 0.73 9.70 2.83
N ASN A 115 -0.45 9.52 2.24
CA ASN A 115 -1.67 9.44 3.04
C ASN A 115 -1.88 8.00 3.48
N VAL A 116 -2.36 7.81 4.71
CA VAL A 116 -2.53 6.49 5.31
C VAL A 116 -3.98 6.31 5.75
N ARG A 117 -4.64 5.25 5.28
CA ARG A 117 -6.04 4.93 5.58
C ARG A 117 -6.20 3.43 5.70
N GLY A 118 -6.52 2.96 6.90
CA GLY A 118 -6.79 1.55 7.18
C GLY A 118 -8.03 1.05 6.45
N SER A 119 -7.97 -0.17 5.91
CA SER A 119 -9.08 -0.85 5.25
C SER A 119 -10.30 -0.98 6.17
N ASP A 120 -10.04 -1.26 7.45
CA ASP A 120 -11.05 -1.46 8.50
C ASP A 120 -11.05 -0.31 9.52
N GLY A 121 -10.60 0.88 9.09
CA GLY A 121 -10.51 2.07 9.95
C GLY A 121 -9.27 2.17 10.82
N LEU A 122 -8.47 1.10 10.93
CA LEU A 122 -7.15 1.13 11.59
C LEU A 122 -6.01 0.94 10.58
N ALA A 123 -5.18 1.96 10.42
CA ALA A 123 -3.97 1.96 9.62
C ALA A 123 -2.76 1.49 10.43
N LYS A 124 -1.74 0.98 9.73
CA LYS A 124 -0.45 0.63 10.34
C LYS A 124 0.69 1.35 9.63
N VAL A 125 1.62 1.88 10.41
CA VAL A 125 2.85 2.47 9.91
C VAL A 125 4.03 1.98 10.75
N ASP A 126 4.99 1.35 10.09
CA ASP A 126 6.25 0.94 10.70
C ASP A 126 7.41 1.65 9.98
N ALA A 127 8.28 2.31 10.72
CA ALA A 127 9.53 2.87 10.21
C ALA A 127 10.71 2.30 11.00
N TYR A 128 11.59 1.55 10.36
CA TYR A 128 12.74 0.88 10.97
C TYR A 128 13.99 0.99 10.08
N GLY A 129 15.14 0.57 10.61
CA GLY A 129 16.43 0.80 9.96
C GLY A 129 17.02 2.15 10.39
N TYR A 130 17.41 3.01 9.44
CA TYR A 130 18.09 4.25 9.78
C TYR A 130 17.81 5.43 8.84
N GLY A 131 17.67 6.64 9.42
CA GLY A 131 17.72 7.90 8.68
C GLY A 131 16.55 8.16 7.71
N ALA A 132 15.45 7.43 7.78
CA ALA A 132 14.28 7.67 6.95
C ALA A 132 13.61 9.00 7.32
N LYS A 133 13.11 9.70 6.30
CA LYS A 133 12.33 10.93 6.43
C LYS A 133 10.94 10.68 5.87
N ALA A 134 9.93 10.62 6.74
CA ALA A 134 8.55 10.37 6.34
C ALA A 134 7.64 11.54 6.71
N ARG A 135 6.71 11.88 5.82
CA ARG A 135 5.61 12.81 6.04
C ARG A 135 4.29 12.13 5.77
N LEU A 136 3.46 12.03 6.80
CA LEU A 136 2.26 11.22 6.79
C LEU A 136 1.01 12.08 7.01
N THR A 137 -0.05 11.78 6.25
CA THR A 137 -1.40 12.31 6.51
C THR A 137 -2.30 11.13 6.90
N LEU A 138 -2.71 11.08 8.16
CA LEU A 138 -3.57 10.03 8.68
C LEU A 138 -5.03 10.35 8.34
N LEU A 139 -5.66 9.49 7.55
CA LEU A 139 -7.05 9.62 7.11
C LEU A 139 -8.00 8.67 7.87
N SER A 140 -7.45 7.86 8.77
CA SER A 140 -8.16 6.98 9.70
C SER A 140 -7.33 6.86 10.99
N GLN A 141 -7.87 6.19 12.01
CA GLN A 141 -7.06 5.84 13.19
C GLN A 141 -5.82 5.05 12.74
N ALA A 142 -4.69 5.24 13.41
CA ALA A 142 -3.43 4.60 13.05
C ALA A 142 -2.62 4.16 14.27
N ASP A 143 -1.89 3.06 14.11
CA ASP A 143 -0.79 2.69 14.98
C ASP A 143 0.52 3.00 14.23
N ILE A 144 1.43 3.74 14.88
CA ILE A 144 2.72 4.16 14.32
C ILE A 144 3.85 3.64 15.21
N ALA A 145 4.69 2.76 14.67
CA ALA A 145 5.92 2.34 15.32
C ALA A 145 7.15 2.90 14.58
N VAL A 146 8.07 3.48 15.34
CA VAL A 146 9.35 3.99 14.84
C VAL A 146 10.48 3.34 15.64
N GLY A 147 11.39 2.65 14.95
CA GLY A 147 12.52 1.95 15.53
C GLY A 147 13.81 2.17 14.74
N GLY A 148 14.93 1.68 15.29
CA GLY A 148 16.24 1.83 14.67
C GLY A 148 16.93 3.14 15.07
N SER A 149 17.54 3.85 14.12
CA SER A 149 18.32 5.06 14.45
C SER A 149 18.08 6.27 13.54
N SER A 150 18.01 7.46 14.13
CA SER A 150 17.95 8.74 13.40
C SER A 150 16.76 8.88 12.43
N GLN A 151 15.67 8.15 12.69
CA GLN A 151 14.44 8.26 11.92
C GLN A 151 13.76 9.61 12.15
N GLN A 152 13.14 10.17 11.12
CA GLN A 152 12.38 11.42 11.21
C GLN A 152 11.01 11.23 10.58
N VAL A 153 10.02 10.91 11.41
CA VAL A 153 8.64 10.67 10.97
C VAL A 153 7.77 11.81 11.49
N TYR A 154 7.20 12.57 10.56
CA TYR A 154 6.25 13.62 10.85
C TYR A 154 4.87 13.21 10.39
N TRP A 155 3.86 13.49 11.20
CA TRP A 155 2.48 13.16 10.85
C TRP A 155 1.52 14.32 11.12
N SER A 156 0.42 14.26 10.39
CA SER A 156 -0.78 15.08 10.56
C SER A 156 -2.00 14.18 10.42
N ARG A 157 -3.18 14.66 10.77
CA ARG A 157 -4.42 13.88 10.70
C ARG A 157 -5.55 14.70 10.11
N ALA A 158 -6.46 14.04 9.41
CA ALA A 158 -7.70 14.66 8.97
C ALA A 158 -8.61 15.00 10.16
N ALA A 159 -9.54 15.94 9.95
CA ALA A 159 -10.52 16.30 10.97
C ALA A 159 -11.37 15.07 11.36
N GLY A 160 -11.63 14.90 12.66
CA GLY A 160 -12.40 13.77 13.19
C GLY A 160 -11.61 12.45 13.34
N VAL A 161 -10.34 12.41 12.93
CA VAL A 161 -9.47 11.25 13.16
C VAL A 161 -8.86 11.33 14.56
N ALA A 162 -8.90 10.22 15.31
CA ALA A 162 -8.31 10.11 16.64
C ALA A 162 -6.77 10.26 16.61
N GLU A 163 -6.14 10.51 17.77
CA GLU A 163 -4.68 10.48 17.87
C GLU A 163 -4.15 9.07 17.53
N PRO A 164 -3.01 8.94 16.85
CA PRO A 164 -2.42 7.63 16.62
C PRO A 164 -1.88 7.05 17.92
N LYS A 165 -1.90 5.74 18.05
CA LYS A 165 -1.07 5.07 19.06
C LYS A 165 0.36 5.07 18.55
N THR A 166 1.31 5.41 19.41
CA THR A 166 2.70 5.56 19.01
C THR A 166 3.62 4.69 19.84
N LEU A 167 4.63 4.13 19.18
CA LEU A 167 5.74 3.43 19.80
C LEU A 167 7.04 3.94 19.19
N VAL A 168 7.96 4.42 20.01
CA VAL A 168 9.29 4.85 19.56
C VAL A 168 10.35 4.08 20.35
N SER A 169 11.33 3.52 19.65
CA SER A 169 12.42 2.73 20.22
C SER A 169 13.73 3.00 19.48
N GLY A 170 14.88 2.63 20.05
CA GLY A 170 16.18 2.87 19.43
C GLY A 170 16.77 4.25 19.74
N ALA A 171 17.62 4.79 18.86
CA ALA A 171 18.43 5.98 19.12
C ALA A 171 18.06 7.15 18.19
N ASP A 172 17.96 8.36 18.73
CA ASP A 172 17.79 9.60 17.95
C ASP A 172 16.60 9.63 16.98
N ASN A 173 15.56 8.84 17.27
CA ASN A 173 14.35 8.80 16.47
C ASN A 173 13.41 9.94 16.85
N VAL A 174 12.85 10.59 15.82
CA VAL A 174 11.87 11.66 15.94
C VAL A 174 10.55 11.15 15.37
N LEU A 175 9.52 11.18 16.21
CA LEU A 175 8.13 11.01 15.82
C LEU A 175 7.33 12.20 16.35
N GLN A 176 6.89 13.07 15.46
CA GLN A 176 6.28 14.34 15.86
C GLN A 176 5.05 14.69 15.03
N ALA A 177 4.04 15.25 15.69
CA ALA A 177 2.94 15.93 15.04
C ALA A 177 3.45 17.27 14.47
N ASN A 178 3.40 17.49 13.15
CA ASN A 178 3.63 18.84 12.61
C ASN A 178 2.94 19.10 11.28
N GLN A 179 2.22 20.23 11.24
CA GLN A 179 1.26 20.62 10.21
C GLN A 179 1.92 21.26 8.98
N SER A 180 1.74 20.60 7.84
CA SER A 180 1.62 21.10 6.45
C SER A 180 2.38 20.21 5.46
N VAL A 181 1.62 19.68 4.50
CA VAL A 181 2.02 18.66 3.51
C VAL A 181 2.85 19.26 2.35
N ALA A 182 3.24 20.54 2.46
CA ALA A 182 3.93 21.25 1.39
C ALA A 182 5.43 20.91 1.38
N GLY A 183 5.88 20.20 0.33
CA GLY A 183 7.30 20.18 -0.05
C GLY A 183 7.99 18.83 0.02
N LEU A 184 7.56 17.86 -0.79
CA LEU A 184 8.47 16.94 -1.50
C LEU A 184 8.09 16.89 -3.00
N THR A 185 7.73 18.03 -3.59
CA THR A 185 7.65 18.15 -5.04
C THR A 185 8.95 18.77 -5.54
N GLY A 186 9.81 17.96 -6.15
CA GLY A 186 10.90 18.45 -7.00
C GLY A 186 12.20 18.77 -6.28
N GLY A 187 12.94 17.74 -5.84
CA GLY A 187 14.39 17.85 -5.84
C GLY A 187 14.88 17.78 -7.29
N GLU A 188 15.11 18.94 -7.89
CA GLU A 188 15.79 19.11 -9.17
C GLU A 188 17.22 18.53 -9.06
N PRO A 189 17.69 17.70 -10.01
CA PRO A 189 19.08 17.28 -10.04
C PRO A 189 19.90 18.34 -10.79
N SER A 190 20.13 19.50 -10.18
CA SER A 190 20.98 20.56 -10.73
C SER A 190 22.11 20.89 -9.76
N GLY A 191 22.99 19.89 -9.58
CA GLY A 191 24.27 20.00 -8.88
C GLY A 191 25.47 19.64 -9.78
N LEU A 192 25.38 19.89 -11.09
CA LEU A 192 26.56 19.89 -11.98
C LEU A 192 26.99 21.35 -12.18
N ASN A 193 27.72 21.87 -11.21
CA ASN A 193 28.55 23.06 -11.41
C ASN A 193 29.81 22.62 -12.19
N ALA A 194 29.67 22.52 -13.51
CA ALA A 194 30.81 22.42 -14.40
C ALA A 194 31.44 23.82 -14.53
N THR A 195 32.44 24.07 -13.69
CA THR A 195 33.45 25.09 -13.92
C THR A 195 34.43 24.54 -14.94
N ARG A 196 34.33 24.99 -16.20
CA ARG A 196 35.45 25.42 -17.06
C ARG A 196 34.93 25.90 -18.42
#